data_AF-A0A090V7L0-F1
#
_entry.id   AF-A0A090V7L0-F1
#
_cell.length_a   1.000
_cell.length_b   1.000
_cell.length_c   1.000
_cell.angle_alpha   90.00
_cell.angle_beta   90.00
_cell.angle_gamma   90.00
#
_symmetry.space_group_name_H-M   'P 1'
#
loop_
_entity.id
_entity.type
_entity.pdbx_description
1 polymer ?
#
loop_
_entity_poly.entity_id
_entity_poly.type
_entity_poly.pdbx_seq_one_letter_code
_entity_poly.pdbx_strand_id
1 'polypeptide(L)'
;MSDEKNLGDDLNDMLGDAKDGAKKAAGEAKQSASEFSKGASEVLDAENKKLVAGVVAILIGSLGIHKFILGYTKEGIIQIVATFVTCGIAGIIPFIEGIIYLTKSDEEFYNTYQVGKKGWF
;
A
#
# COMPACT_ATOMS: atom_id res chain seq x y z
N MET A 1 59.16 -6.55 12.70
CA MET A 1 58.14 -5.74 13.39
C MET A 1 57.36 -4.85 12.39
N SER A 2 57.28 -5.25 11.12
CA SER A 2 56.67 -4.42 10.06
C SER A 2 55.34 -4.99 9.54
N ASP A 3 54.92 -6.15 10.06
CA ASP A 3 53.82 -6.94 9.52
C ASP A 3 52.43 -6.49 10.04
N GLU A 4 52.37 -5.68 11.09
CA GLU A 4 51.11 -5.17 11.65
C GLU A 4 50.54 -3.97 10.86
N LYS A 5 51.36 -3.28 10.06
CA LYS A 5 50.94 -2.09 9.29
C LYS A 5 50.25 -2.39 7.96
N ASN A 6 50.35 -3.61 7.44
CA ASN A 6 49.73 -3.98 6.16
C ASN A 6 48.28 -4.47 6.34
N LEU A 7 48.03 -5.25 7.39
CA LEU A 7 46.75 -5.89 7.63
C LEU A 7 45.62 -4.89 7.96
N GLY A 8 45.93 -3.80 8.65
CA GLY A 8 44.96 -2.76 9.03
C GLY A 8 44.46 -1.94 7.84
N ASP A 9 45.32 -1.70 6.84
CA ASP A 9 44.96 -0.95 5.64
C ASP A 9 44.06 -1.80 4.72
N ASP A 10 44.38 -3.08 4.52
CA ASP A 10 43.53 -4.03 3.77
C ASP A 10 42.13 -4.17 4.39
N LEU A 11 42.04 -4.23 5.73
CA LEU A 11 40.78 -4.29 6.46
C LEU A 11 39.91 -3.04 6.26
N ASN A 12 40.53 -1.86 6.17
CA ASN A 12 39.83 -0.60 5.99
C ASN A 12 39.30 -0.44 4.56
N ASP A 13 40.08 -0.87 3.56
CA ASP A 13 39.65 -0.87 2.16
C ASP A 13 38.48 -1.84 1.94
N MET A 14 38.56 -3.05 2.48
CA MET A 14 37.44 -4.00 2.43
C MET A 14 36.17 -3.47 3.13
N LEU A 15 36.34 -2.77 4.26
CA LEU A 15 35.21 -2.14 4.96
C LEU A 15 34.63 -0.97 4.16
N GLY A 16 35.47 -0.21 3.46
CA GLY A 16 35.08 0.85 2.53
C GLY A 16 34.22 0.30 1.39
N ASP A 17 34.72 -0.72 0.68
CA ASP A 17 34.01 -1.37 -0.42
C ASP A 17 32.70 -2.02 0.04
N ALA A 18 32.68 -2.65 1.21
CA ALA A 18 31.47 -3.20 1.79
C ALA A 18 30.44 -2.09 2.10
N LYS A 19 30.88 -0.94 2.60
CA LYS A 19 30.03 0.20 2.92
C LYS A 19 29.48 0.89 1.67
N ASP A 20 30.28 1.00 0.62
CA ASP A 20 29.84 1.56 -0.67
C ASP A 20 28.90 0.60 -1.41
N GLY A 21 29.17 -0.71 -1.36
CA GLY A 21 28.24 -1.74 -1.83
C GLY A 21 26.90 -1.67 -1.10
N ALA A 22 26.92 -1.53 0.22
CA ALA A 22 25.71 -1.37 1.03
C ALA A 22 24.95 -0.07 0.71
N LYS A 23 25.65 1.06 0.53
CA LYS A 23 25.04 2.33 0.13
C LYS A 23 24.39 2.25 -1.25
N LYS A 24 25.05 1.59 -2.20
CA LYS A 24 24.54 1.40 -3.56
C LYS A 24 23.28 0.53 -3.54
N ALA A 25 23.32 -0.62 -2.86
CA ALA A 25 22.16 -1.49 -2.72
C ALA A 25 20.99 -0.80 -2.01
N ALA A 26 21.25 -0.03 -0.95
CA ALA A 26 20.22 0.77 -0.28
C ALA A 26 19.66 1.88 -1.19
N GLY A 27 20.51 2.52 -2.00
CA GLY A 27 20.11 3.52 -2.99
C GLY A 27 19.20 2.93 -4.07
N GLU A 28 19.57 1.79 -4.64
CA GLU A 28 18.80 1.05 -5.64
C GLU A 28 17.45 0.57 -5.07
N ALA A 29 17.45 0.01 -3.86
CA ALA A 29 16.22 -0.40 -3.17
C ALA A 29 15.30 0.80 -2.91
N LYS A 30 15.86 1.93 -2.45
CA LYS A 30 15.09 3.17 -2.23
C LYS A 30 14.53 3.74 -3.54
N GLN A 31 15.32 3.71 -4.61
CA GLN A 31 14.88 4.16 -5.92
C GLN A 31 13.73 3.30 -6.44
N SER A 32 13.87 1.97 -6.41
CA SER A 32 12.83 1.03 -6.81
C SER A 32 11.54 1.21 -5.99
N ALA A 33 11.65 1.37 -4.66
CA ALA A 33 10.50 1.64 -3.82
C ALA A 33 9.82 2.98 -4.17
N SER A 34 10.60 4.02 -4.46
CA SER A 34 10.06 5.34 -4.84
C SER A 34 9.33 5.32 -6.18
N GLU A 35 9.84 4.59 -7.18
CA GLU A 35 9.17 4.41 -8.47
C GLU A 35 7.88 3.61 -8.33
N PHE A 36 7.88 2.55 -7.51
CA PHE A 36 6.67 1.79 -7.21
C PHE A 36 5.61 2.65 -6.53
N SER A 37 5.99 3.43 -5.50
CA SER A 37 5.05 4.35 -4.84
C SER A 37 4.51 5.43 -5.78
N LYS A 38 5.34 5.94 -6.71
CA LYS A 38 4.92 6.94 -7.70
C LYS A 38 3.92 6.34 -8.70
N GLY A 39 4.23 5.16 -9.26
CA GLY A 39 3.31 4.44 -10.15
C GLY A 39 2.01 4.03 -9.45
N ALA A 40 2.08 3.58 -8.20
CA ALA A 40 0.90 3.28 -7.40
C ALA A 40 0.05 4.54 -7.15
N SER A 41 0.68 5.69 -6.90
CA SER A 41 -0.03 6.95 -6.65
C SER A 41 -0.72 7.49 -7.92
N GLU A 42 -0.12 7.30 -9.09
CA GLU A 42 -0.73 7.63 -10.40
C GLU A 42 -1.97 6.76 -10.70
N VAL A 43 -1.87 5.46 -10.42
CA VAL A 43 -3.00 4.52 -10.52
C VAL A 43 -4.04 4.75 -9.42
N LEU A 44 -3.71 5.48 -8.35
CA LEU A 44 -4.63 5.81 -7.27
C LEU A 44 -5.12 7.25 -7.35
N ASP A 45 -4.94 7.98 -8.46
CA ASP A 45 -5.52 9.32 -8.59
C ASP A 45 -7.06 9.29 -8.63
N ALA A 46 -7.74 10.39 -8.36
CA ALA A 46 -9.16 10.41 -7.95
C ALA A 46 -10.12 9.59 -8.84
N GLU A 47 -9.98 9.63 -10.16
CA GLU A 47 -10.76 8.83 -11.12
C GLU A 47 -10.44 7.34 -11.02
N ASN A 48 -9.15 6.99 -11.01
CA ASN A 48 -8.70 5.61 -10.88
C ASN A 48 -8.99 5.03 -9.49
N LYS A 49 -9.02 5.88 -8.46
CA LYS A 49 -9.28 5.49 -7.06
C LYS A 49 -10.66 4.82 -6.90
N LYS A 50 -11.67 5.26 -7.69
CA LYS A 50 -12.98 4.61 -7.76
C LYS A 50 -12.89 3.19 -8.32
N LEU A 51 -12.24 3.06 -9.49
CA LEU A 51 -12.07 1.79 -10.17
C LEU A 51 -11.31 0.79 -9.31
N VAL A 52 -10.18 1.23 -8.74
CA VAL A 52 -9.33 0.41 -7.86
C VAL A 52 -10.09 0.01 -6.60
N ALA A 53 -10.76 0.96 -5.91
CA ALA A 53 -11.54 0.63 -4.72
C ALA A 53 -12.68 -0.36 -5.03
N GLY A 54 -13.39 -0.21 -6.15
CA GLY A 54 -14.46 -1.11 -6.57
C GLY A 54 -13.97 -2.52 -6.91
N VAL A 55 -12.91 -2.64 -7.71
CA VAL A 55 -12.33 -3.93 -8.10
C VAL A 55 -11.73 -4.66 -6.90
N VAL A 56 -10.98 -3.96 -6.04
CA VAL A 56 -10.39 -4.52 -4.82
C VAL A 56 -11.49 -4.99 -3.86
N ALA A 57 -12.58 -4.23 -3.73
CA ALA A 57 -13.72 -4.61 -2.90
C ALA A 57 -14.40 -5.90 -3.39
N ILE A 58 -14.46 -6.14 -4.70
CA ILE A 58 -15.06 -7.36 -5.26
C ILE A 58 -14.13 -8.57 -5.11
N LEU A 59 -12.84 -8.42 -5.45
CA LEU A 59 -11.92 -9.56 -5.47
C LEU A 59 -11.42 -9.96 -4.08
N ILE A 60 -11.12 -8.98 -3.23
CA ILE A 60 -10.47 -9.18 -1.92
C ILE A 60 -11.06 -8.27 -0.84
N GLY A 61 -12.32 -7.86 -0.98
CA GLY A 61 -12.96 -6.91 -0.06
C GLY A 61 -13.18 -7.44 1.35
N SER A 62 -13.19 -8.76 1.56
CA SER A 62 -13.27 -9.37 2.89
C SER A 62 -12.09 -8.96 3.80
N LEU A 63 -10.96 -8.56 3.20
CA LEU A 63 -9.79 -8.01 3.90
C LEU A 63 -9.92 -6.51 4.21
N GLY A 64 -10.95 -5.82 3.71
CA GLY A 64 -11.18 -4.40 3.94
C GLY A 64 -10.23 -3.44 3.22
N ILE A 65 -9.41 -3.94 2.27
CA ILE A 65 -8.37 -3.16 1.58
C ILE A 65 -8.96 -1.94 0.84
N HIS A 66 -10.16 -2.07 0.28
CA HIS A 66 -10.87 -0.98 -0.40
C HIS A 66 -11.17 0.22 0.52
N LYS A 67 -11.39 0.00 1.82
CA LYS A 67 -11.55 1.06 2.83
C LYS A 67 -10.25 1.84 3.04
N PHE A 68 -9.11 1.14 3.08
CA PHE A 68 -7.81 1.77 3.28
C PHE A 68 -7.40 2.64 2.09
N ILE A 69 -7.76 2.25 0.86
CA ILE A 69 -7.55 3.06 -0.35
C ILE A 69 -8.27 4.42 -0.25
N LEU A 70 -9.42 4.45 0.40
CA LEU A 70 -10.20 5.67 0.63
C LEU A 70 -9.78 6.44 1.89
N GLY A 71 -8.80 5.94 2.64
CA GLY A 71 -8.34 6.54 3.89
C GLY A 71 -9.23 6.24 5.11
N TYR A 72 -10.10 5.23 5.02
CA TYR A 72 -11.00 4.78 6.08
C TYR A 72 -10.35 3.69 6.93
N THR A 73 -9.26 4.04 7.61
CA THR A 73 -8.46 3.08 8.40
C THR A 73 -9.27 2.42 9.53
N LYS A 74 -10.19 3.16 10.17
CA LYS A 74 -11.00 2.62 11.27
C LYS A 74 -12.00 1.59 10.76
N GLU A 75 -12.67 1.91 9.67
CA GLU A 75 -13.67 1.08 9.00
C GLU A 75 -13.01 -0.18 8.41
N GLY A 76 -11.81 -0.05 7.82
CA GLY A 76 -11.03 -1.19 7.35
C GLY A 76 -10.67 -2.17 8.47
N ILE A 77 -10.29 -1.67 9.66
CA ILE A 77 -10.04 -2.53 10.83
C ILE A 77 -11.33 -3.21 11.29
N ILE A 78 -12.45 -2.47 11.36
CA ILE A 78 -13.76 -3.04 11.71
C ILE A 78 -14.15 -4.14 10.73
N GLN A 79 -13.92 -3.94 9.43
CA GLN A 79 -14.17 -4.95 8.39
C GLN A 79 -13.38 -6.23 8.65
N ILE A 80 -12.07 -6.12 8.93
CA ILE A 80 -11.22 -7.28 9.20
C ILE A 80 -11.70 -8.05 10.42
N VAL A 81 -12.01 -7.34 11.51
CA VAL A 81 -12.53 -7.94 12.74
C VAL A 81 -13.88 -8.61 12.47
N ALA A 82 -14.79 -7.96 11.75
CA ALA A 82 -16.09 -8.51 11.38
C ALA A 82 -15.95 -9.77 10.51
N THR A 83 -15.07 -9.75 9.50
CA THR A 83 -14.77 -10.92 8.67
C THR A 83 -14.22 -12.06 9.52
N PHE A 84 -13.34 -11.79 10.47
CA PHE A 84 -12.75 -12.83 11.33
C PHE A 84 -13.79 -13.43 12.30
N VAL A 85 -14.60 -12.58 12.96
CA VAL A 85 -15.64 -13.01 13.91
C VAL A 85 -16.77 -13.77 13.21
N THR A 86 -17.09 -13.41 11.96
CA THR A 86 -18.16 -14.04 11.18
C THR A 86 -17.66 -15.16 10.25
N CYS A 87 -16.42 -15.61 10.41
CA CYS A 87 -15.78 -16.62 9.55
C CYS A 87 -15.93 -16.34 8.04
N GLY A 88 -15.82 -15.08 7.64
CA GLY A 88 -15.88 -14.65 6.24
C GLY A 88 -17.26 -14.22 5.73
N ILE A 89 -18.34 -14.42 6.51
CA ILE A 89 -19.71 -14.06 6.08
C ILE A 89 -19.86 -12.53 5.89
N ALA A 90 -19.18 -11.72 6.72
CA ALA A 90 -19.13 -10.27 6.54
C ALA A 90 -18.45 -9.82 5.24
N GLY A 91 -17.88 -10.75 4.45
CA GLY A 91 -17.34 -10.52 3.11
C GLY A 91 -18.40 -10.16 2.05
N ILE A 92 -19.70 -10.25 2.35
CA ILE A 92 -20.76 -9.78 1.45
C ILE A 92 -20.95 -8.26 1.45
N ILE A 93 -20.72 -7.60 2.58
CA ILE A 93 -20.77 -6.14 2.71
C ILE A 93 -19.81 -5.44 1.71
N PRO A 94 -18.52 -5.78 1.67
CA PRO A 94 -17.57 -5.13 0.77
C PRO A 94 -17.82 -5.53 -0.68
N PHE A 95 -18.38 -6.71 -0.95
CA PHE A 95 -18.82 -7.10 -2.29
C PHE A 95 -19.90 -6.16 -2.84
N ILE A 96 -20.93 -5.87 -2.04
CA ILE A 96 -22.00 -4.92 -2.42
C ILE A 96 -21.43 -3.51 -2.56
N GLU A 97 -20.56 -3.07 -1.63
CA GLU A 97 -19.90 -1.76 -1.76
C GLU A 97 -19.06 -1.64 -3.03
N GLY A 98 -18.35 -2.70 -3.43
CA GLY A 98 -17.60 -2.72 -4.68
C GLY A 98 -18.48 -2.47 -5.90
N ILE A 99 -19.67 -3.06 -5.95
CA ILE A 99 -20.66 -2.80 -7.00
C ILE A 99 -21.14 -1.34 -6.93
N ILE A 100 -21.41 -0.81 -5.73
CA ILE A 100 -21.85 0.60 -5.57
C ILE A 100 -20.78 1.57 -6.07
N TYR A 101 -19.50 1.29 -5.79
CA TYR A 101 -18.39 2.14 -6.23
C TYR A 101 -18.28 2.14 -7.76
N LEU A 102 -18.43 0.97 -8.39
CA LEU A 102 -18.35 0.85 -9.85
C LEU A 102 -19.58 1.41 -10.58
N THR A 103 -20.75 1.41 -9.93
CA THR A 103 -22.00 1.90 -10.53
C THR A 103 -22.26 3.38 -10.29
N LYS A 104 -21.52 4.04 -9.39
CA LYS A 104 -21.57 5.49 -9.20
C LYS A 104 -20.78 6.28 -10.24
N SER A 105 -21.26 7.48 -10.56
CA SER A 105 -20.49 8.46 -11.32
C SER A 105 -19.28 8.93 -10.51
N ASP A 106 -18.21 9.34 -11.20
CA ASP A 106 -16.95 9.75 -10.55
C ASP A 106 -17.15 10.94 -9.61
N GLU A 107 -17.98 11.90 -10.02
CA GLU A 107 -18.30 13.09 -9.21
C GLU A 107 -19.10 12.73 -7.95
N GLU A 108 -20.09 11.85 -8.06
CA GLU A 108 -20.84 11.37 -6.90
C GLU A 108 -19.94 10.56 -5.95
N PHE A 109 -19.07 9.72 -6.50
CA PHE A 109 -18.14 8.93 -5.71
C PHE A 109 -17.17 9.85 -4.95
N TYR A 110 -16.60 10.83 -5.63
CA TYR A 110 -15.70 11.82 -5.03
C TYR A 110 -16.39 12.58 -3.89
N ASN A 111 -17.58 13.13 -4.15
CA ASN A 111 -18.32 13.89 -3.15
C ASN A 111 -18.76 13.03 -1.96
N THR A 112 -19.15 11.78 -2.20
CA THR A 112 -19.66 10.88 -1.14
C THR A 112 -18.53 10.28 -0.32
N TYR A 113 -17.49 9.76 -0.97
CA TYR A 113 -16.48 8.91 -0.34
C TYR A 113 -15.10 9.57 -0.20
N GLN A 114 -14.76 10.58 -0.98
CA GLN A 114 -13.50 11.31 -0.78
C GLN A 114 -13.72 12.56 0.10
N VAL A 115 -14.75 13.35 -0.21
CA VAL A 115 -15.08 14.58 0.54
C VAL A 115 -15.97 14.28 1.74
N GLY A 116 -17.10 13.61 1.52
CA GLY A 116 -18.10 13.32 2.54
C GLY A 116 -17.71 12.23 3.54
N LYS A 117 -16.61 11.51 3.27
CA LYS A 117 -16.08 10.42 4.10
C LYS A 117 -17.15 9.41 4.57
N LYS A 118 -18.07 9.03 3.69
CA LYS A 118 -19.11 8.05 4.00
C LYS A 118 -18.50 6.66 4.26
N GLY A 119 -18.51 6.24 5.53
CA GLY A 119 -17.82 5.03 6.00
C GLY A 119 -18.45 3.70 5.57
N TRP A 120 -19.75 3.65 5.27
CA TRP A 120 -20.47 2.44 4.82
C TRP A 120 -21.60 2.83 3.87
N PHE A 121 -21.85 2.02 2.83
CA PHE A 121 -22.92 2.14 1.82
C PHE A 121 -23.47 3.55 1.58
#